data_AF-A0A946C376-F1
#
_entry.id   AF-A0A946C376-F1
#
_cell.length_a   1.000
_cell.length_b   1.000
_cell.length_c   1.000
_cell.angle_alpha   90.00
_cell.angle_beta   90.00
_cell.angle_gamma   90.00
#
_symmetry.space_group_name_H-M   'P 1'
#
loop_
_entity.id
_entity.type
_entity.pdbx_description
1 polymer ?
#
loop_
_entity_poly.entity_id
_entity_poly.type
_entity_poly.pdbx_seq_one_letter_code
_entity_poly.pdbx_strand_id
1 'polypeptide(L)'
;MEVENVNIKNWKSLIKPSKLDVQISDDLTHAKIIAEPLEKGYGLTLGNSLRRILLSSIRGAAVTSIQIDGVLHEFTSIKGVREDVTD
;
A
#
# COMPACT_ATOMS: atom_id res chain seq x y z
N MET A 1 -26.20 42.49 23.25
CA MET A 1 -26.18 41.04 23.01
C MET A 1 -25.07 40.79 22.01
N GLU A 2 -23.88 40.54 22.51
CA GLU A 2 -22.70 40.31 21.68
C GLU A 2 -22.85 38.96 20.99
N VAL A 3 -22.87 38.98 19.66
CA VAL A 3 -22.86 37.77 18.85
C VAL A 3 -21.45 37.21 18.96
N GLU A 4 -21.29 36.11 19.71
CA GLU A 4 -20.04 35.37 19.79
C GLU A 4 -19.51 35.12 18.37
N ASN A 5 -18.32 35.64 18.08
CA ASN A 5 -17.59 35.32 16.87
C ASN A 5 -17.23 33.83 16.92
N VAL A 6 -18.11 32.98 16.38
CA VAL A 6 -17.89 31.54 16.18
C VAL A 6 -16.72 31.37 15.23
N ASN A 7 -15.51 31.36 15.78
CA ASN A 7 -14.25 30.82 15.28
C ASN A 7 -14.18 30.43 13.78
N ILE A 8 -14.38 31.39 12.86
CA ILE A 8 -14.30 31.20 11.39
C ILE A 8 -12.82 31.11 10.92
N LYS A 9 -11.86 30.96 11.84
CA LYS A 9 -10.42 30.98 11.53
C LYS A 9 -9.75 29.60 11.42
N ASN A 10 -10.46 28.50 11.65
CA ASN A 10 -9.81 27.18 11.76
C ASN A 10 -9.65 26.38 10.45
N TRP A 11 -10.05 26.94 9.30
CA TRP A 11 -10.09 26.20 8.03
C TRP A 11 -9.22 26.78 6.91
N LYS A 12 -8.43 27.84 7.16
CA LYS A 12 -7.77 28.59 6.09
C LYS A 12 -6.35 28.18 5.69
N SER A 13 -5.66 27.31 6.42
CA SER A 13 -4.36 26.81 5.93
C SER A 13 -3.88 25.58 6.69
N LEU A 14 -4.26 24.39 6.22
CA LEU A 14 -3.53 23.17 6.59
C LEU A 14 -2.09 23.28 6.10
N ILE A 15 -1.11 22.94 6.94
CA ILE A 15 0.27 22.74 6.50
C ILE A 15 0.27 21.58 5.50
N LYS A 16 0.61 21.90 4.25
CA LYS A 16 0.80 20.92 3.18
C LYS A 16 2.30 20.68 2.98
N PRO A 17 2.74 19.44 2.79
CA PRO A 17 4.12 19.16 2.46
C PRO A 17 4.43 19.77 1.09
N SER A 18 5.51 20.55 1.01
CA SER A 18 5.88 21.33 -0.18
C SER A 18 6.63 20.49 -1.21
N LYS A 19 7.37 19.47 -0.78
CA LYS A 19 8.05 18.51 -1.65
C LYS A 19 8.10 17.13 -0.98
N LEU A 20 8.00 16.10 -1.79
CA LEU A 20 8.19 14.71 -1.38
C LEU A 20 9.65 14.32 -1.64
N ASP A 21 10.33 13.76 -0.65
CA ASP A 21 11.61 13.08 -0.85
C ASP A 21 11.36 11.59 -1.11
N VAL A 22 11.92 11.06 -2.19
CA VAL A 22 11.69 9.70 -2.68
C VAL A 22 13.03 9.04 -2.94
N GLN A 23 13.33 8.01 -2.15
CA GLN A 23 14.54 7.21 -2.23
C GLN A 23 14.14 5.83 -2.71
N ILE A 24 14.54 5.47 -3.93
CA ILE A 24 14.25 4.18 -4.55
C ILE A 24 15.52 3.32 -4.48
N SER A 25 15.38 2.05 -4.10
CA SER A 25 16.50 1.12 -4.09
C SER A 25 16.89 0.68 -5.50
N ASP A 26 18.15 0.28 -5.69
CA ASP A 26 18.68 -0.13 -6.99
C ASP A 26 17.97 -1.39 -7.54
N ASP A 27 17.47 -2.26 -6.67
CA ASP A 27 16.73 -3.47 -7.03
C ASP A 27 15.25 -3.20 -7.38
N LEU A 28 14.79 -1.94 -7.29
CA LEU A 28 13.44 -1.48 -7.60
C LEU A 28 12.32 -2.15 -6.78
N THR A 29 12.64 -2.94 -5.75
CA THR A 29 11.65 -3.61 -4.89
C THR A 29 11.28 -2.79 -3.66
N HIS A 30 12.11 -1.82 -3.30
CA HIS A 30 11.95 -1.00 -2.11
C HIS A 30 11.97 0.50 -2.44
N ALA A 31 11.08 1.25 -1.78
CA ALA A 31 11.07 2.70 -1.87
C ALA A 31 10.74 3.31 -0.51
N LYS A 32 11.51 4.33 -0.11
CA LYS A 32 11.27 5.14 1.07
C LYS A 32 10.82 6.53 0.64
N ILE A 33 9.64 6.92 1.12
CA ILE A 33 8.99 8.19 0.79
C ILE A 33 8.87 9.01 2.08
N ILE A 34 9.42 10.23 2.09
CA ILE A 34 9.38 11.14 3.24
C ILE A 34 8.56 12.39 2.87
N ALA A 35 7.47 12.63 3.61
CA ALA A 35 6.59 13.77 3.43
C ALA A 35 6.57 14.65 4.69
N GLU A 36 7.16 15.83 4.60
CA GLU A 36 7.20 16.83 5.67
C GLU A 36 7.14 18.25 5.09
N PRO A 37 6.66 19.26 5.84
CA PRO A 37 6.01 19.18 7.15
C PRO A 37 4.53 18.77 7.07
N LEU A 38 4.03 18.16 8.14
CA LEU A 38 2.60 17.80 8.30
C LEU A 38 2.06 18.41 9.59
N GLU A 39 0.77 18.74 9.58
CA GLU A 39 0.00 19.08 10.77
C GLU A 39 0.10 17.98 11.84
N LYS A 40 0.06 18.37 13.11
CA LYS A 40 0.09 17.41 14.22
C LYS A 40 -1.09 16.43 14.09
N GLY A 41 -0.78 15.13 14.13
CA GLY A 41 -1.77 14.05 14.00
C GLY A 41 -2.08 13.62 12.56
N TYR A 42 -1.78 14.45 11.55
CA TYR A 42 -2.03 14.07 10.14
C TYR A 42 -1.10 12.97 9.64
N GLY A 43 0.11 12.83 10.22
CA GLY A 43 1.01 11.72 9.90
C GLY A 43 0.37 10.35 10.14
N LEU A 44 -0.36 10.18 11.25
CA LEU A 44 -1.06 8.93 11.56
C LEU A 44 -2.27 8.73 10.64
N THR A 45 -3.06 9.78 10.41
CA THR A 45 -4.25 9.71 9.55
C THR A 45 -3.88 9.32 8.11
N LEU A 46 -2.87 9.97 7.53
CA LEU A 46 -2.39 9.68 6.19
C LEU A 46 -1.66 8.33 6.13
N GLY A 47 -0.76 8.07 7.08
CA GLY A 47 0.02 6.83 7.12
C GLY A 47 -0.86 5.59 7.24
N ASN A 48 -1.83 5.60 8.15
CA ASN A 48 -2.77 4.47 8.29
C ASN A 48 -3.65 4.29 7.05
N SER A 49 -4.15 5.39 6.47
CA SER A 49 -4.98 5.32 5.28
C SER A 49 -4.19 4.76 4.09
N LEU A 50 -2.99 5.28 3.83
CA LEU A 50 -2.11 4.80 2.76
C LEU A 50 -1.71 3.35 2.98
N ARG A 51 -1.33 2.95 4.20
CA ARG A 51 -0.99 1.55 4.52
C ARG A 51 -2.15 0.62 4.20
N ARG A 52 -3.39 0.97 4.58
CA ARG A 52 -4.56 0.13 4.30
C ARG A 52 -4.83 -0.01 2.80
N ILE A 53 -4.73 1.09 2.06
CA ILE A 53 -4.97 1.10 0.61
C ILE A 53 -3.89 0.28 -0.11
N LEU A 54 -2.62 0.49 0.24
CA LEU A 54 -1.50 -0.20 -0.40
C LEU A 54 -1.52 -1.72 -0.14
N LEU A 55 -1.94 -2.16 1.05
CA LEU A 55 -2.04 -3.58 1.37
C LEU A 55 -3.29 -4.27 0.80
N SER A 56 -4.38 -3.53 0.58
CA SER A 56 -5.68 -4.14 0.27
C SER A 56 -6.19 -3.89 -1.14
N SER A 57 -5.75 -2.83 -1.81
CA SER A 57 -6.40 -2.33 -3.03
C SER A 57 -5.41 -1.92 -4.11
N ILE A 58 -4.14 -2.30 -3.96
CA ILE A 58 -3.17 -2.10 -5.02
C ILE A 58 -3.49 -3.05 -6.18
N ARG A 59 -3.51 -2.51 -7.40
CA ARG A 59 -3.67 -3.33 -8.59
C ARG A 59 -2.34 -4.01 -8.89
N GLY A 60 -2.39 -5.31 -9.13
CA GLY A 60 -1.26 -6.12 -9.54
C GLY A 60 -1.73 -7.26 -10.42
N ALA A 61 -0.77 -8.00 -10.98
CA ALA A 61 -1.02 -9.26 -11.65
C ALA A 61 -0.46 -10.38 -10.78
N ALA A 62 -1.19 -11.48 -10.68
CA ALA A 62 -0.76 -12.69 -10.00
C ALA A 62 -1.26 -13.90 -10.79
N VAL A 63 -0.56 -15.02 -10.68
CA VAL A 63 -1.02 -16.30 -11.25
C VAL A 63 -2.24 -16.74 -10.44
N THR A 64 -3.39 -16.89 -11.11
CA THR A 64 -4.65 -17.29 -10.46
C THR A 64 -4.92 -18.77 -10.58
N SER A 65 -4.46 -19.39 -11.65
CA SER A 65 -4.75 -20.78 -11.97
C SER A 65 -3.74 -21.30 -12.99
N ILE A 66 -3.37 -22.57 -12.85
CA ILE A 66 -2.58 -23.31 -13.81
C ILE A 66 -3.30 -24.62 -14.13
N GLN A 67 -3.14 -25.14 -15.35
CA GLN A 67 -3.64 -26.45 -15.75
C GLN A 67 -2.46 -27.27 -16.23
N ILE A 68 -2.30 -28.48 -15.71
CA ILE A 68 -1.22 -29.40 -16.04
C ILE A 68 -1.83 -30.67 -16.62
N ASP A 69 -1.39 -31.06 -17.82
CA ASP A 69 -1.89 -32.25 -18.48
C ASP A 69 -1.52 -33.52 -17.69
N GLY A 70 -2.52 -34.37 -17.45
CA GLY A 70 -2.34 -35.61 -16.70
C GLY A 70 -2.35 -35.47 -15.18
N VAL A 71 -2.51 -34.26 -14.63
CA VAL A 71 -2.68 -34.02 -13.20
C VAL A 71 -4.15 -33.74 -12.90
N LEU A 72 -4.78 -34.62 -12.13
CA LEU A 72 -6.20 -34.48 -11.77
C LEU A 72 -6.41 -33.54 -10.57
N HIS A 73 -5.45 -33.51 -9.64
CA HIS A 73 -5.50 -32.70 -8.42
C HIS A 73 -4.09 -32.31 -7.94
N GLU A 74 -4.01 -31.27 -7.12
CA GLU A 74 -2.80 -30.65 -6.56
C GLU A 74 -1.88 -31.59 -5.76
N PHE A 75 -2.40 -32.72 -5.29
CA PHE A 75 -1.62 -33.75 -4.58
C PHE A 75 -1.07 -34.88 -5.48
N THR A 76 -1.13 -34.73 -6.80
CA THR A 76 -0.64 -35.77 -7.72
C THR A 76 0.86 -35.62 -7.93
N SER A 77 1.64 -36.69 -7.77
CA SER A 77 3.06 -36.66 -8.14
C SER A 77 3.23 -36.79 -9.66
N ILE A 78 4.05 -35.93 -10.25
CA ILE A 78 4.40 -35.99 -11.67
C ILE A 78 5.64 -36.88 -11.83
N LYS A 79 5.58 -37.85 -12.75
CA LYS A 79 6.73 -38.71 -13.04
C LYS A 79 7.90 -37.88 -13.57
N GLY A 80 8.99 -37.82 -12.80
CA GLY A 80 10.22 -37.10 -13.18
C GLY A 80 10.40 -35.73 -12.52
N VAL A 81 9.45 -35.30 -11.69
CA VAL A 81 9.58 -34.11 -10.84
C VAL A 81 9.88 -34.56 -9.41
N ARG A 82 10.78 -33.85 -8.72
CA ARG A 82 11.17 -34.18 -7.33
C ARG A 82 10.18 -33.62 -6.32
N GLU A 83 9.65 -32.43 -6.59
CA GLU A 83 8.54 -31.80 -5.86
C GLU A 83 7.18 -32.34 -6.35
N ASP A 84 6.14 -32.17 -5.55
CA ASP A 84 4.76 -32.43 -5.96
C ASP A 84 4.16 -31.22 -6.72
N VAL A 85 2.86 -31.23 -7.05
CA VAL A 85 2.25 -30.13 -7.81
C VAL A 85 1.99 -28.89 -6.96
N THR A 86 2.05 -29.02 -5.63
CA THR A 86 1.81 -27.92 -4.69
C THR A 86 3.10 -27.16 -4.37
N ASP A 87 4.25 -27.85 -4.39
CA ASP A 87 5.58 -27.31 -4.06
C ASP A 87 6.35 -26.68 -5.24
#